data_AF-A0AAJ6YW93-F1
#
_entry.id   AF-A0AAJ6YW93-F1
#
_cell.length_a   1.000
_cell.length_b   1.000
_cell.length_c   1.000
_cell.angle_alpha   90.00
_cell.angle_beta   90.00
_cell.angle_gamma   90.00
#
_symmetry.space_group_name_H-M   'P 1'
#
loop_
_entity.id
_entity.type
_entity.pdbx_description
1 polymer ?
#
loop_
_entity_poly.entity_id
_entity_poly.type
_entity_poly.pdbx_seq_one_letter_code
_entity_poly.pdbx_strand_id
1 'polypeptide(L)'
;MGKSRTGKTAVTCTILAFILVLIAFTTPNWLQTDGKLENPKFIKIGLWQVCFNGFQDIRHLYDTRFHGCWWVFEEEYYIIHDILLPDFFVATQFFFTLCMTLLLIGGLLTALYTCCSRQHKKYQLLLWATGANLTLSAICGIIAVIIFGARGDGRVWMPNWEHNDISWSYALAVVGSFILLTAGILFLIEARRFKKKIERILGKEHKTHTTI
;
A
#
# COMPACT_ATOMS: atom_id res chain seq x y z
N MET A 1 -12.44 -24.87 -18.98
CA MET A 1 -13.13 -23.55 -18.93
C MET A 1 -12.18 -22.50 -18.39
N GLY A 2 -11.95 -21.40 -19.13
CA GLY A 2 -11.08 -20.30 -18.70
C GLY A 2 -11.63 -19.46 -17.54
N LYS A 3 -10.79 -18.59 -16.97
CA LYS A 3 -11.19 -17.61 -15.94
C LYS A 3 -12.16 -16.56 -16.51
N SER A 4 -13.05 -16.03 -15.67
CA SER A 4 -14.02 -15.00 -16.08
C SER A 4 -13.31 -13.70 -16.46
N ARG A 5 -13.96 -12.84 -17.26
CA ARG A 5 -13.44 -11.50 -17.58
C ARG A 5 -13.19 -10.69 -16.30
N THR A 6 -14.15 -10.69 -15.37
CA THR A 6 -14.02 -10.04 -14.05
C THR A 6 -12.78 -10.50 -13.31
N GLY A 7 -12.54 -11.82 -13.26
CA GLY A 7 -11.40 -12.37 -12.55
C GLY A 7 -10.06 -12.08 -13.22
N LYS A 8 -10.02 -11.97 -14.57
CA LYS A 8 -8.82 -11.50 -15.28
C LYS A 8 -8.53 -10.03 -14.97
N THR A 9 -9.55 -9.18 -15.02
CA THR A 9 -9.43 -7.76 -14.66
C THR A 9 -8.96 -7.60 -13.22
N ALA A 10 -9.51 -8.37 -12.27
CA ALA A 10 -9.07 -8.35 -10.88
C ALA A 10 -7.58 -8.69 -10.72
N VAL A 11 -7.11 -9.74 -11.41
CA VAL A 11 -5.69 -10.13 -11.41
C VAL A 11 -4.80 -9.00 -11.97
N THR A 12 -5.19 -8.39 -13.09
CA THR A 12 -4.44 -7.26 -13.67
C THR A 12 -4.38 -6.07 -12.72
N CYS A 13 -5.49 -5.71 -12.07
CA CYS A 13 -5.51 -4.66 -11.06
C CYS A 13 -4.61 -5.00 -9.87
N THR A 14 -4.61 -6.25 -9.38
CA THR A 14 -3.71 -6.67 -8.29
C THR A 14 -2.24 -6.51 -8.68
N ILE A 15 -1.84 -6.92 -9.89
CA ILE A 15 -0.45 -6.81 -10.36
C ILE A 15 -0.04 -5.34 -10.46
N LEU A 16 -0.88 -4.50 -11.04
CA LEU A 16 -0.60 -3.06 -11.16
C LEU A 16 -0.50 -2.41 -9.78
N ALA A 17 -1.43 -2.68 -8.88
CA ALA A 17 -1.39 -2.19 -7.51
C ALA A 17 -0.12 -2.66 -6.78
N PHE A 18 0.28 -3.92 -6.95
CA PHE A 18 1.50 -4.47 -6.37
C PHE A 18 2.73 -3.66 -6.75
N ILE A 19 2.91 -3.37 -8.04
CA ILE A 19 4.04 -2.60 -8.53
C ILE A 19 4.03 -1.18 -7.94
N LEU A 20 2.89 -0.50 -7.99
CA LEU A 20 2.75 0.87 -7.50
C LEU A 20 3.00 0.98 -5.99
N VAL A 21 2.39 0.10 -5.20
CA VAL A 21 2.56 0.06 -3.74
C VAL A 21 3.98 -0.33 -3.37
N LEU A 22 4.61 -1.28 -4.07
CA LEU A 22 6.00 -1.67 -3.81
C LEU A 22 6.96 -0.51 -4.08
N ILE A 23 6.80 0.19 -5.19
CA ILE A 23 7.63 1.36 -5.51
C ILE A 23 7.43 2.44 -4.44
N ALA A 24 6.18 2.73 -4.08
CA ALA A 24 5.90 3.69 -3.02
C ALA A 24 6.51 3.28 -1.68
N PHE A 25 6.48 1.99 -1.34
CA PHE A 25 7.00 1.46 -0.08
C PHE A 25 8.52 1.61 0.04
N THR A 26 9.27 1.43 -1.06
CA THR A 26 10.74 1.35 -1.03
C THR A 26 11.47 2.64 -1.41
N THR A 27 10.78 3.60 -2.02
CA THR A 27 11.44 4.81 -2.56
C THR A 27 11.34 6.01 -1.62
N PRO A 28 12.38 6.88 -1.57
CA PRO A 28 12.47 7.98 -0.62
C PRO A 28 11.76 9.26 -1.09
N ASN A 29 10.68 9.18 -1.87
CA ASN A 29 10.07 10.34 -2.53
C ASN A 29 8.59 10.50 -2.15
N TRP A 30 8.28 10.41 -0.86
CA TRP A 30 6.95 10.79 -0.33
C TRP A 30 6.83 12.30 -0.14
N LEU A 31 7.89 12.92 0.39
CA LEU A 31 8.07 14.38 0.46
C LEU A 31 9.46 14.70 -0.07
N GLN A 32 9.60 15.78 -0.85
CA GLN A 32 10.85 16.16 -1.50
C GLN A 32 10.94 17.68 -1.63
N THR A 33 12.15 18.22 -1.61
CA THR A 33 12.35 19.64 -1.89
C THR A 33 11.98 20.02 -3.34
N ASP A 34 11.38 21.21 -3.51
CA ASP A 34 10.99 21.82 -4.79
C ASP A 34 12.17 22.21 -5.69
N GLY A 35 13.40 22.15 -5.15
CA GLY A 35 14.64 22.47 -5.86
C GLY A 35 14.90 23.96 -6.06
N LYS A 36 14.11 24.85 -5.45
CA LYS A 36 14.30 26.31 -5.57
C LYS A 36 15.31 26.86 -4.58
N LEU A 37 15.51 26.19 -3.44
CA LEU A 37 16.51 26.58 -2.46
C LEU A 37 17.90 26.10 -2.90
N GLU A 38 18.92 26.96 -2.79
CA GLU A 38 20.30 26.61 -3.16
C GLU A 38 20.92 25.59 -2.19
N ASN A 39 20.66 25.74 -0.89
CA ASN A 39 21.22 24.89 0.17
C ASN A 39 20.11 24.32 1.10
N PRO A 40 19.21 23.46 0.58
CA PRO A 40 18.12 22.88 1.36
C PRO A 40 18.68 21.90 2.38
N LYS A 41 18.24 22.00 3.64
CA LYS A 41 18.71 21.11 4.72
C LYS A 41 18.10 19.71 4.61
N PHE A 42 16.86 19.65 4.15
CA PHE A 42 16.14 18.43 3.81
C PHE A 42 16.09 18.26 2.29
N ILE A 43 16.34 17.05 1.80
CA ILE A 43 16.28 16.75 0.38
C ILE A 43 15.01 15.97 0.04
N LYS A 44 14.80 14.83 0.71
CA LYS A 44 13.65 13.95 0.48
C LYS A 44 13.50 12.92 1.59
N ILE A 45 12.30 12.40 1.75
CA ILE A 45 11.98 11.29 2.64
C ILE A 45 10.95 10.37 2.00
N GLY A 46 11.14 9.08 2.21
CA GLY A 46 10.09 8.07 2.08
C GLY A 46 9.90 7.37 3.40
N LEU A 47 9.13 6.29 3.40
CA LEU A 47 8.77 5.61 4.65
C LEU A 47 9.99 5.14 5.46
N TRP A 48 11.08 4.75 4.81
CA TRP A 48 12.21 4.10 5.48
C TRP A 48 13.55 4.80 5.30
N GLN A 49 13.63 5.79 4.41
CA GLN A 49 14.90 6.46 4.11
C GLN A 49 14.66 7.96 4.00
N VAL A 50 15.53 8.74 4.64
CA VAL A 50 15.56 10.20 4.59
C VAL A 50 16.91 10.65 4.05
N CYS A 51 16.93 11.78 3.35
CA CYS A 51 18.14 12.39 2.82
C CYS A 51 18.26 13.84 3.31
N PHE A 52 19.39 14.15 3.93
CA PHE A 52 19.72 15.49 4.42
C PHE A 52 20.97 16.05 3.73
N ASN A 53 21.09 17.38 3.76
CA ASN A 53 22.27 18.10 3.28
C ASN A 53 22.73 19.14 4.31
N GLY A 54 23.52 18.68 5.28
CA GLY A 54 24.07 19.50 6.35
C GLY A 54 22.99 20.04 7.28
N PHE A 55 21.98 19.21 7.56
CA PHE A 55 20.98 19.49 8.58
C PHE A 55 21.65 19.41 9.96
N GLN A 56 21.38 20.40 10.79
CA GLN A 56 21.82 20.46 12.18
C GLN A 56 20.62 20.91 13.00
N ASP A 57 20.26 20.13 14.01
CA ASP A 57 19.16 20.50 14.88
C ASP A 57 19.60 21.64 15.81
N ILE A 58 18.82 22.72 15.85
CA ILE A 58 19.11 23.89 16.68
C ILE A 58 18.71 23.63 18.15
N ARG A 59 17.78 22.70 18.39
CA ARG A 59 17.31 22.36 19.74
C ARG A 59 18.34 21.60 20.55
N HIS A 60 19.31 20.99 19.88
CA HIS A 60 20.32 20.17 20.51
C HIS A 60 21.71 20.63 20.02
N LEU A 61 22.52 21.21 20.91
CA LEU A 61 23.84 21.77 20.60
C LEU A 61 24.91 20.69 20.33
N TYR A 62 24.58 19.65 19.58
CA TYR A 62 25.55 18.69 19.08
C TYR A 62 26.25 19.29 17.85
N ASP A 63 27.57 19.08 17.73
CA ASP A 63 28.36 19.46 16.55
C ASP A 63 28.14 18.51 15.34
N THR A 64 27.05 17.73 15.36
CA THR A 64 26.76 16.73 14.34
C THR A 64 25.95 17.34 13.20
N ARG A 65 26.41 17.11 11.96
CA ARG A 65 25.69 17.49 10.74
C ARG A 65 25.28 16.25 9.96
N PHE A 66 24.01 16.18 9.59
CA PHE A 66 23.46 15.05 8.86
C PHE A 66 23.58 15.27 7.35
N HIS A 67 24.25 14.33 6.68
CA HIS A 67 24.51 14.35 5.24
C HIS A 67 24.19 13.01 4.59
N GLY A 68 23.72 13.05 3.35
CA GLY A 68 23.44 11.86 2.57
C GLY A 68 22.09 11.23 2.91
N CYS A 69 21.90 10.01 2.43
CA CYS A 69 20.66 9.26 2.58
C CYS A 69 20.87 8.06 3.49
N TRP A 70 20.09 7.98 4.56
CA TRP A 70 20.21 6.92 5.54
C TRP A 70 18.84 6.38 5.92
N TRP A 71 18.87 5.19 6.51
CA TRP A 71 17.67 4.57 7.04
C TRP A 71 17.14 5.39 8.23
N VAL A 72 15.82 5.51 8.35
CA VAL A 72 15.20 6.41 9.35
C VAL A 72 15.43 5.99 10.81
N PHE A 73 15.86 4.75 11.04
CA PHE A 73 16.22 4.26 12.38
C PHE A 73 17.72 3.98 12.52
N GLU A 74 18.56 4.65 11.73
CA GLU A 74 20.00 4.65 11.97
C GLU A 74 20.32 5.28 13.34
N GLU A 75 21.37 4.79 14.01
CA GLU A 75 21.72 5.18 15.38
C GLU A 75 22.00 6.70 15.48
N GLU A 76 22.64 7.30 14.48
CA GLU A 76 22.91 8.74 14.47
C GLU A 76 21.63 9.59 14.48
N TYR A 77 20.51 9.06 13.98
CA TYR A 77 19.23 9.76 13.96
C TYR A 77 18.43 9.66 15.25
N TYR A 78 18.89 8.90 16.25
CA TYR A 78 18.22 8.83 17.55
C TYR A 78 18.14 10.21 18.24
N ILE A 79 19.09 11.09 17.94
CA ILE A 79 19.12 12.48 18.43
C ILE A 79 17.96 13.31 17.88
N ILE A 80 17.52 13.04 16.65
CA ILE A 80 16.48 13.81 15.94
C ILE A 80 15.20 12.99 15.70
N HIS A 81 15.03 11.90 16.44
CA HIS A 81 13.99 10.92 16.21
C HIS A 81 12.58 11.50 16.40
N ASP A 82 12.41 12.45 17.32
CA ASP A 82 11.16 13.17 17.58
C ASP A 82 10.71 14.04 16.38
N ILE A 83 11.67 14.62 15.66
CA ILE A 83 11.42 15.40 14.43
C ILE A 83 11.23 14.45 13.24
N LEU A 84 12.06 13.41 13.13
CA LEU A 84 12.07 12.51 11.98
C LEU A 84 10.84 11.60 11.95
N LEU A 85 10.43 11.09 13.12
CA LEU A 85 9.37 10.08 13.28
C LEU A 85 8.26 10.57 14.23
N PRO A 86 7.54 11.66 13.87
CA PRO A 86 6.37 12.10 14.64
C PRO A 86 5.24 11.07 14.55
N ASP A 87 4.32 11.10 15.51
CA ASP A 87 3.24 10.11 15.65
C ASP A 87 2.44 9.85 14.37
N PHE A 88 2.12 10.89 13.59
CA PHE A 88 1.37 10.72 12.34
C PHE A 88 2.17 9.94 11.28
N PHE A 89 3.49 10.13 11.25
CA PHE A 89 4.35 9.47 10.29
C PHE A 89 4.59 8.02 10.69
N VAL A 90 4.75 7.74 11.99
CA VAL A 90 4.76 6.37 12.53
C VAL A 90 3.44 5.65 12.23
N ALA A 91 2.30 6.32 12.39
CA ALA A 91 1.00 5.76 12.01
C ALA A 91 0.92 5.47 10.49
N THR A 92 1.44 6.38 9.66
CA THR A 92 1.54 6.18 8.20
C THR A 92 2.37 4.94 7.87
N GLN A 93 3.58 4.83 8.45
CA GLN A 93 4.47 3.68 8.27
C GLN A 93 3.79 2.38 8.69
N PHE A 94 3.12 2.36 9.84
CA PHE A 94 2.40 1.19 10.35
C PHE A 94 1.31 0.71 9.39
N PHE A 95 0.39 1.61 9.01
CA PHE A 95 -0.73 1.24 8.14
C PHE A 95 -0.26 0.86 6.73
N PHE A 96 0.75 1.54 6.19
CA PHE A 96 1.28 1.20 4.86
C PHE A 96 2.09 -0.10 4.87
N THR A 97 2.74 -0.45 5.99
CA THR A 97 3.37 -1.77 6.19
C THR A 97 2.33 -2.87 6.27
N LEU A 98 1.21 -2.65 6.96
CA LEU A 98 0.11 -3.59 7.00
C LEU A 98 -0.51 -3.77 5.61
N CYS A 99 -0.67 -2.67 4.85
CA CYS A 99 -1.06 -2.70 3.44
C CYS A 99 -0.12 -3.61 2.63
N MET A 100 1.20 -3.34 2.67
CA MET A 100 2.19 -4.10 1.90
C MET A 100 2.24 -5.58 2.30
N THR A 101 2.19 -5.89 3.59
CA THR A 101 2.19 -7.28 4.10
C THR A 101 0.97 -8.04 3.62
N LEU A 102 -0.22 -7.45 3.76
CA LEU A 102 -1.45 -8.07 3.27
C LEU A 102 -1.46 -8.16 1.74
N LEU A 103 -0.85 -7.22 1.02
CA LEU A 103 -0.72 -7.26 -0.44
C LEU A 103 0.20 -8.40 -0.90
N LEU A 104 1.30 -8.69 -0.18
CA LEU A 104 2.13 -9.87 -0.43
C LEU A 104 1.32 -11.16 -0.30
N ILE A 105 0.58 -11.31 0.81
CA ILE A 105 -0.31 -12.45 1.03
C ILE A 105 -1.37 -12.52 -0.08
N GLY A 106 -1.99 -11.40 -0.42
CA GLY A 106 -3.03 -11.29 -1.45
C GLY A 106 -2.51 -11.59 -2.84
N GLY A 107 -1.26 -11.23 -3.15
CA GLY A 107 -0.55 -11.58 -4.37
C GLY A 107 -0.34 -13.08 -4.49
N LEU A 108 0.09 -13.74 -3.40
CA LEU A 108 0.21 -15.21 -3.37
C LEU A 108 -1.15 -15.89 -3.57
N LEU A 109 -2.21 -15.42 -2.89
CA LEU A 109 -3.56 -15.93 -3.09
C LEU A 109 -4.08 -15.71 -4.52
N THR A 110 -3.75 -14.57 -5.12
CA THR A 110 -4.07 -14.23 -6.52
C THR A 110 -3.33 -15.17 -7.49
N ALA A 111 -2.07 -15.49 -7.23
CA ALA A 111 -1.30 -16.46 -8.00
C ALA A 111 -1.89 -17.87 -7.90
N LEU A 112 -2.26 -18.31 -6.69
CA LEU A 112 -3.00 -19.56 -6.49
C LEU A 112 -4.33 -19.55 -7.25
N TYR A 113 -5.05 -18.42 -7.24
CA TYR A 113 -6.28 -18.26 -8.02
C TYR A 113 -6.01 -18.44 -9.52
N THR A 114 -4.89 -17.95 -10.07
CA THR A 114 -4.55 -18.14 -11.48
C THR A 114 -4.18 -19.59 -11.82
N CYS A 115 -3.43 -20.27 -10.95
CA CYS A 115 -2.93 -21.63 -11.19
C CYS A 115 -3.96 -22.72 -10.91
N CYS A 116 -4.82 -22.56 -9.91
CA CYS A 116 -5.75 -23.61 -9.49
C CYS A 116 -6.99 -23.73 -10.41
N SER A 117 -7.44 -24.98 -10.62
CA SER A 117 -8.67 -25.27 -11.36
C SER A 117 -9.92 -24.76 -10.63
N ARG A 118 -10.91 -24.30 -11.40
CA ARG A 118 -12.23 -23.87 -10.87
C ARG A 118 -13.04 -25.01 -10.25
N GLN A 119 -12.69 -26.26 -10.54
CA GLN A 119 -13.37 -27.45 -10.03
C GLN A 119 -12.90 -27.84 -8.62
N HIS A 120 -11.85 -27.18 -8.10
CA HIS A 120 -11.33 -27.49 -6.78
C HIS A 120 -12.35 -27.12 -5.68
N LYS A 121 -12.57 -28.01 -4.71
CA LYS A 121 -13.59 -27.83 -3.64
C LYS A 121 -13.40 -26.51 -2.86
N LYS A 122 -12.14 -26.09 -2.67
CA LYS A 122 -11.80 -24.84 -1.95
C LYS A 122 -11.77 -23.58 -2.83
N TYR A 123 -12.13 -23.66 -4.12
CA TYR A 123 -12.05 -22.51 -5.03
C TYR A 123 -12.93 -21.33 -4.59
N GLN A 124 -14.11 -21.61 -4.04
CA GLN A 124 -14.99 -20.57 -3.49
C GLN A 124 -14.36 -19.87 -2.28
N LEU A 125 -13.73 -20.63 -1.38
CA LEU A 125 -13.03 -20.07 -0.22
C LEU A 125 -11.85 -19.21 -0.66
N LEU A 126 -11.08 -19.66 -1.65
CA LEU A 126 -9.96 -18.90 -2.20
C LEU A 126 -10.40 -17.54 -2.75
N LEU A 127 -11.52 -17.47 -3.48
CA LEU A 127 -12.08 -16.22 -3.99
C LEU A 127 -12.47 -15.25 -2.86
N TRP A 128 -13.17 -15.74 -1.83
CA TRP A 128 -13.54 -14.93 -0.67
C TRP A 128 -12.33 -14.45 0.11
N ALA A 129 -11.38 -15.33 0.40
CA ALA A 129 -10.16 -15.02 1.12
C ALA A 129 -9.32 -13.97 0.36
N THR A 130 -9.12 -14.16 -0.95
CA THR A 130 -8.38 -13.22 -1.80
C THR A 130 -9.06 -11.84 -1.80
N GLY A 131 -10.36 -11.80 -2.06
CA GLY A 131 -11.11 -10.55 -2.09
C GLY A 131 -11.13 -9.81 -0.75
N ALA A 132 -11.35 -10.53 0.36
CA ALA A 132 -11.35 -9.93 1.69
C ALA A 132 -9.97 -9.41 2.09
N ASN A 133 -8.92 -10.20 1.84
CA ASN A 133 -7.54 -9.82 2.15
C ASN A 133 -7.10 -8.58 1.35
N LEU A 134 -7.32 -8.55 0.03
CA LEU A 134 -6.97 -7.38 -0.80
C LEU A 134 -7.78 -6.14 -0.43
N THR A 135 -9.05 -6.30 -0.04
CA THR A 135 -9.88 -5.17 0.45
C THR A 135 -9.35 -4.63 1.76
N LEU A 136 -8.98 -5.49 2.71
CA LEU A 136 -8.39 -5.07 3.99
C LEU A 136 -7.04 -4.36 3.76
N SER A 137 -6.19 -4.92 2.91
CA SER A 137 -4.92 -4.31 2.47
C SER A 137 -5.15 -2.90 1.93
N ALA A 138 -6.11 -2.72 1.01
CA ALA A 138 -6.44 -1.43 0.44
C ALA A 138 -6.94 -0.42 1.48
N ILE A 139 -7.77 -0.85 2.44
CA ILE A 139 -8.24 0.03 3.53
C ILE A 139 -7.06 0.53 4.36
N CYS A 140 -6.11 -0.34 4.71
CA CYS A 140 -4.90 0.06 5.41
C CYS A 140 -4.07 1.07 4.58
N GLY A 141 -3.90 0.82 3.28
CA GLY A 141 -3.20 1.75 2.38
C GLY A 141 -3.88 3.11 2.29
N ILE A 142 -5.21 3.13 2.18
CA ILE A 142 -6.03 4.35 2.15
C ILE A 142 -5.90 5.13 3.46
N ILE A 143 -5.94 4.46 4.61
CA ILE A 143 -5.73 5.11 5.92
C ILE A 143 -4.35 5.76 5.98
N ALA A 144 -3.29 5.05 5.59
CA ALA A 144 -1.93 5.60 5.56
C ALA A 144 -1.83 6.85 4.67
N VAL A 145 -2.35 6.81 3.45
CA VAL A 145 -2.27 7.98 2.56
C VAL A 145 -3.13 9.15 3.03
N ILE A 146 -4.26 8.90 3.72
CA ILE A 146 -5.05 9.97 4.34
C ILE A 146 -4.27 10.64 5.48
N ILE A 147 -3.64 9.85 6.36
CA ILE A 147 -2.85 10.39 7.47
C ILE A 147 -1.70 11.24 6.94
N PHE A 148 -0.93 10.70 5.98
CA PHE A 148 0.17 11.44 5.36
C PHE A 148 -0.33 12.65 4.58
N GLY A 149 -1.40 12.52 3.79
CA GLY A 149 -1.97 13.64 3.03
C GLY A 149 -2.46 14.79 3.92
N ALA A 150 -2.90 14.50 5.15
CA ALA A 150 -3.37 15.52 6.08
C ALA A 150 -2.25 16.25 6.83
N ARG A 151 -1.05 15.66 6.95
CA ARG A 151 0.02 16.14 7.87
C ARG A 151 1.42 16.21 7.25
N GLY A 152 1.65 15.53 6.13
CA GLY A 152 2.96 15.33 5.51
C GLY A 152 3.57 16.59 4.91
N ASP A 153 2.75 17.58 4.54
CA ASP A 153 3.17 18.94 4.14
C ASP A 153 3.00 19.95 5.29
N GLY A 154 3.16 19.48 6.52
CA GLY A 154 3.01 20.31 7.71
C GLY A 154 4.19 21.25 7.91
N ARG A 155 3.90 22.52 8.23
CA ARG A 155 4.89 23.56 8.56
C ARG A 155 5.85 23.23 9.71
N VAL A 156 5.52 22.19 10.49
CA VAL A 156 6.18 21.84 11.75
C VAL A 156 6.99 20.54 11.69
N TRP A 157 7.03 19.86 10.55
CA TRP A 157 7.66 18.55 10.45
C TRP A 157 9.09 18.60 9.92
N MET A 158 9.28 18.99 8.66
CA MET A 158 10.59 18.99 8.00
C MET A 158 11.16 20.41 7.87
N PRO A 159 12.50 20.57 7.93
CA PRO A 159 13.13 21.88 7.75
C PRO A 159 12.90 22.39 6.32
N ASN A 160 12.93 23.70 6.15
CA ASN A 160 12.61 24.36 4.88
C ASN A 160 11.23 23.95 4.33
N TRP A 161 10.23 23.78 5.22
CA TRP A 161 8.90 23.30 4.87
C TRP A 161 8.23 24.07 3.72
N GLU A 162 8.48 25.38 3.58
CA GLU A 162 7.97 26.24 2.49
C GLU A 162 8.43 25.76 1.09
N HIS A 163 9.46 24.92 1.03
CA HIS A 163 10.09 24.38 -0.17
C HIS A 163 10.01 22.87 -0.26
N ASN A 164 9.13 22.23 0.51
CA ASN A 164 8.94 20.78 0.49
C ASN A 164 7.58 20.46 -0.13
N ASP A 165 7.59 19.69 -1.21
CA ASP A 165 6.39 19.25 -1.92
C ASP A 165 6.13 17.77 -1.68
N ILE A 166 4.85 17.41 -1.58
CA ILE A 166 4.43 16.01 -1.68
C ILE A 166 4.85 15.47 -3.05
N SER A 167 5.60 14.36 -3.04
CA SER A 167 6.31 13.88 -4.22
C SER A 167 5.67 12.62 -4.82
N TRP A 168 6.25 12.13 -5.91
CA TRP A 168 5.64 11.16 -6.81
C TRP A 168 5.38 9.79 -6.18
N SER A 169 6.21 9.32 -5.25
CA SER A 169 6.00 8.02 -4.60
C SER A 169 4.75 8.00 -3.74
N TYR A 170 4.42 9.13 -3.11
CA TYR A 170 3.14 9.28 -2.42
C TYR A 170 1.97 9.22 -3.41
N ALA A 171 2.07 9.85 -4.58
CA ALA A 171 1.05 9.75 -5.61
C ALA A 171 0.84 8.28 -6.07
N LEU A 172 1.93 7.51 -6.22
CA LEU A 172 1.85 6.07 -6.50
C LEU A 172 1.19 5.29 -5.36
N ALA A 173 1.45 5.66 -4.10
CA ALA A 173 0.78 5.07 -2.93
C ALA A 173 -0.73 5.28 -2.98
N VAL A 174 -1.18 6.48 -3.30
CA VAL A 174 -2.60 6.82 -3.44
C VAL A 174 -3.23 5.98 -4.56
N VAL A 175 -2.69 6.09 -5.78
CA VAL A 175 -3.22 5.38 -6.96
C VAL A 175 -3.20 3.87 -6.75
N GLY A 176 -2.10 3.33 -6.22
CA GLY A 176 -1.94 1.91 -5.91
C GLY A 176 -2.98 1.40 -4.93
N SER A 177 -3.26 2.16 -3.85
CA SER A 177 -4.24 1.78 -2.83
C SER A 177 -5.68 1.73 -3.37
N PHE A 178 -6.07 2.66 -4.24
CA PHE A 178 -7.41 2.66 -4.85
C PHE A 178 -7.57 1.59 -5.96
N ILE A 179 -6.53 1.31 -6.74
CA ILE A 179 -6.52 0.18 -7.68
C ILE A 179 -6.63 -1.13 -6.91
N LEU A 180 -5.93 -1.24 -5.77
CA LEU A 180 -5.99 -2.41 -4.91
C LEU A 180 -7.40 -2.64 -4.33
N LEU A 181 -8.08 -1.56 -3.92
CA LEU A 181 -9.48 -1.63 -3.47
C LEU A 181 -10.38 -2.17 -4.59
N THR A 182 -10.19 -1.68 -5.81
CA THR A 182 -10.92 -2.14 -6.99
C THR A 182 -10.69 -3.63 -7.24
N ALA A 183 -9.44 -4.11 -7.14
CA ALA A 183 -9.11 -5.53 -7.27
C ALA A 183 -9.82 -6.39 -6.21
N GLY A 184 -9.77 -5.98 -4.94
CA GLY A 184 -10.45 -6.66 -3.83
C GLY A 184 -11.96 -6.79 -4.06
N ILE A 185 -12.62 -5.69 -4.43
CA ILE A 185 -14.06 -5.68 -4.74
C ILE A 185 -14.39 -6.62 -5.91
N LEU A 186 -13.61 -6.61 -6.99
CA LEU A 186 -13.83 -7.49 -8.14
C LEU A 186 -13.71 -8.98 -7.78
N PHE A 187 -12.77 -9.34 -6.90
CA PHE A 187 -12.67 -10.70 -6.37
C PHE A 187 -13.88 -11.10 -5.53
N LEU A 188 -14.38 -10.20 -4.67
CA LEU A 188 -15.60 -10.43 -3.89
C LEU A 188 -16.84 -10.58 -4.79
N ILE A 189 -16.93 -9.80 -5.87
CA ILE A 189 -18.00 -9.94 -6.87
C ILE A 189 -17.90 -11.30 -7.57
N GLU A 190 -16.72 -11.73 -8.01
CA GLU A 190 -16.52 -13.06 -8.60
C GLU A 190 -16.86 -14.19 -7.60
N ALA A 191 -16.52 -14.03 -6.32
CA ALA A 191 -16.88 -14.97 -5.25
C ALA A 191 -18.40 -15.12 -5.11
N ARG A 192 -19.13 -14.00 -5.06
CA ARG A 192 -20.60 -13.97 -5.00
C ARG A 192 -21.24 -14.59 -6.24
N ARG A 193 -20.72 -14.28 -7.44
CA ARG A 193 -21.20 -14.85 -8.71
C ARG A 193 -20.96 -16.35 -8.77
N PHE A 194 -19.81 -16.82 -8.32
CA PHE A 194 -19.47 -18.24 -8.29
C PHE A 194 -20.39 -19.02 -7.34
N LYS A 195 -20.63 -18.51 -6.13
CA LYS A 195 -21.56 -19.10 -5.15
C LYS A 195 -22.97 -19.27 -5.73
N LYS A 196 -23.54 -18.18 -6.29
CA LYS A 196 -24.87 -18.22 -6.94
C LYS A 196 -24.94 -19.21 -8.10
N LYS A 197 -23.85 -19.42 -8.83
CA LYS A 197 -23.80 -20.40 -9.92
C LYS A 197 -23.87 -21.83 -9.39
N ILE A 198 -23.13 -22.15 -8.32
CA ILE A 198 -23.17 -23.47 -7.69
C ILE A 198 -24.56 -23.78 -7.13
N GLU A 199 -25.17 -22.83 -6.40
CA GLU A 199 -26.52 -23.00 -5.84
C GLU A 199 -27.56 -23.32 -6.92
N ARG A 200 -27.47 -22.65 -8.08
CA ARG A 200 -28.36 -22.94 -9.23
C ARG A 200 -28.14 -24.32 -9.84
N ILE A 201 -26.91 -24.84 -9.85
CA ILE A 201 -26.61 -26.18 -10.37
C ILE A 201 -27.18 -27.23 -9.42
N LEU A 202 -26.90 -27.11 -8.12
CA LEU A 202 -27.42 -28.02 -7.09
C LEU A 202 -28.95 -28.02 -7.04
N GLY A 203 -29.57 -26.84 -7.14
CA GLY A 203 -31.03 -26.72 -7.19
C GLY A 203 -31.66 -27.32 -8.45
N LYS A 204 -30.94 -27.37 -9.57
CA LYS A 204 -31.39 -28.08 -10.78
C LYS A 204 -31.29 -29.59 -10.60
N GLU A 205 -30.16 -30.10 -10.09
CA GLU A 205 -30.00 -31.53 -9.80
C GLU A 205 -31.08 -32.05 -8.85
N HIS A 206 -31.36 -31.32 -7.76
CA HIS A 206 -32.41 -31.70 -6.81
C HIS A 206 -33.80 -31.80 -7.46
N LYS A 207 -34.15 -30.88 -8.38
CA LYS A 207 -35.42 -30.94 -9.12
C LYS A 207 -35.49 -32.14 -10.05
N THR A 208 -34.39 -32.49 -10.72
CA THR A 208 -34.36 -33.67 -11.61
C THR A 208 -34.60 -34.95 -10.83
N HIS A 209 -34.06 -35.06 -9.61
CA HIS A 209 -34.24 -36.25 -8.76
C HIS A 209 -35.65 -36.40 -8.17
N THR A 210 -36.42 -35.32 -8.00
CA THR A 210 -37.79 -35.40 -7.46
C THR A 210 -38.87 -35.59 -8.53
N THR A 211 -38.52 -35.48 -9.81
CA THR A 211 -39.44 -35.67 -10.94
C THR A 211 -39.39 -37.07 -11.58
N ILE A 212 -38.68 -38.02 -10.96
CA ILE A 212 -38.61 -39.45 -11.33
C ILE A 212 -39.32 -40.24 -10.25
#